data_AF-A0A1H0DSI8-F1
#
_entry.id   AF-A0A1H0DSI8-F1
#
_cell.length_a   1.000
_cell.length_b   1.000
_cell.length_c   1.000
_cell.angle_alpha   90.00
_cell.angle_beta   90.00
_cell.angle_gamma   90.00
#
_symmetry.space_group_name_H-M   'P 1'
#
loop_
_entity.id
_entity.type
_entity.pdbx_description
1 polymer ?
#
loop_
_entity_poly.entity_id
_entity_poly.type
_entity_poly.pdbx_seq_one_letter_code
_entity_poly.pdbx_strand_id
1 'polypeptide(L)'
;MKAPLVVLRSPEDLVKALADCGMRQQRLADAANTSRQRIHQLCKGHAPRTSTALADRIEKALGRPRGSLFVHVQQGEESSDVR
;
A
#
# COMPACT_ATOMS: atom_id res chain seq x y z
N MET A 1 -12.06 -0.08 -18.76
CA MET A 1 -12.46 -0.24 -17.35
C MET A 1 -11.39 0.40 -16.47
N LYS A 2 -11.71 1.39 -15.62
CA LYS A 2 -10.72 1.98 -14.68
C LYS A 2 -10.51 0.99 -13.52
N ALA A 3 -9.27 0.61 -13.25
CA ALA A 3 -8.98 -0.31 -12.14
C ALA A 3 -9.23 0.38 -10.78
N PRO A 4 -9.85 -0.29 -9.80
CA PRO A 4 -10.11 0.30 -8.49
C PRO A 4 -8.80 0.60 -7.75
N LEU A 5 -8.67 1.85 -7.28
CA LEU A 5 -7.54 2.33 -6.49
C LEU A 5 -7.83 2.22 -5.00
N VAL A 6 -6.77 1.96 -4.25
CA VAL A 6 -6.76 1.94 -2.79
C VAL A 6 -5.64 2.85 -2.28
N VAL A 7 -5.78 3.31 -1.04
CA VAL A 7 -4.81 4.16 -0.34
C VAL A 7 -4.31 3.43 0.89
N LEU A 8 -2.99 3.48 1.10
CA LEU A 8 -2.39 3.05 2.34
C LEU A 8 -2.87 3.94 3.48
N ARG A 9 -3.45 3.35 4.54
CA ARG A 9 -3.98 4.07 5.71
C ARG A 9 -2.89 4.90 6.41
N SER A 10 -1.77 4.26 6.69
CA SER A 10 -0.62 4.85 7.37
C SER A 10 0.67 4.18 6.87
N PRO A 11 1.70 4.97 6.49
CA PRO A 11 3.04 4.46 6.23
C PRO A 11 3.63 3.71 7.43
N GLU A 12 3.34 4.15 8.65
CA GLU A 12 3.82 3.57 9.90
C GLU A 12 3.28 2.15 10.11
N ASP A 13 2.01 1.90 9.79
CA ASP A 13 1.41 0.55 9.88
C ASP A 13 2.10 -0.44 8.93
N LEU A 14 2.48 0.00 7.73
CA LEU A 14 3.24 -0.82 6.78
C LEU A 14 4.65 -1.12 7.29
N VAL A 15 5.33 -0.12 7.87
CA VAL A 15 6.67 -0.29 8.45
C VAL A 15 6.62 -1.24 9.65
N LYS A 16 5.60 -1.10 10.51
CA LYS A 16 5.36 -2.00 11.63
C LYS A 16 5.08 -3.42 11.16
N ALA A 17 4.24 -3.60 10.15
CA ALA A 17 3.97 -4.92 9.57
C ALA A 17 5.24 -5.59 9.00
N LEU A 18 6.14 -4.83 8.37
CA LEU A 18 7.44 -5.34 7.94
C LEU A 18 8.31 -5.80 9.12
N ALA A 19 8.34 -5.02 10.20
CA ALA A 19 9.08 -5.34 11.41
C ALA A 19 8.53 -6.59 12.12
N ASP A 20 7.21 -6.68 12.29
CA ASP A 20 6.52 -7.81 12.94
C ASP A 20 6.81 -9.14 12.22
N CYS A 21 6.93 -9.11 10.89
CA CYS A 21 7.22 -10.29 10.08
C CYS A 21 8.71 -10.51 9.81
N GLY A 22 9.60 -9.65 10.34
CA GLY A 22 11.04 -9.68 10.05
C GLY A 22 11.39 -9.55 8.55
N MET A 23 10.51 -8.90 7.76
CA MET A 23 10.64 -8.85 6.31
C MET A 23 11.32 -7.55 5.86
N ARG A 24 12.27 -7.65 4.94
CA ARG A 24 12.91 -6.48 4.31
C ARG A 24 12.07 -5.98 3.13
N GLN A 25 12.17 -4.68 2.81
CA GLN A 25 11.46 -4.07 1.67
C GLN A 25 11.68 -4.80 0.34
N GLN A 26 12.89 -5.32 0.08
CA GLN A 26 13.17 -6.11 -1.13
C GLN A 26 12.35 -7.42 -1.14
N ARG A 27 12.34 -8.17 -0.04
CA ARG A 27 11.59 -9.44 0.03
C ARG A 27 10.09 -9.22 -0.12
N LEU A 28 9.56 -8.13 0.43
CA LEU A 28 8.17 -7.75 0.22
C LEU A 28 7.91 -7.40 -1.25
N ALA A 29 8.82 -6.68 -1.90
CA ALA A 29 8.68 -6.33 -3.31
C ALA A 29 8.65 -7.58 -4.20
N ASP A 30 9.54 -8.54 -3.93
CA ASP A 30 9.59 -9.82 -4.65
C ASP A 30 8.28 -10.62 -4.43
N ALA A 31 7.83 -10.74 -3.18
CA ALA A 31 6.59 -11.45 -2.83
C ALA A 31 5.33 -10.79 -3.42
N ALA A 32 5.32 -9.45 -3.48
CA ALA A 32 4.23 -8.68 -4.06
C ALA A 32 4.35 -8.47 -5.57
N ASN A 33 5.39 -9.03 -6.21
CA ASN A 33 5.73 -8.86 -7.62
C ASN A 33 5.67 -7.37 -8.05
N THR A 34 6.51 -6.56 -7.40
CA THR A 34 6.69 -5.12 -7.63
C THR A 34 8.15 -4.71 -7.38
N SER A 35 8.47 -3.42 -7.48
CA SER A 35 9.83 -2.91 -7.26
C SER A 35 10.08 -2.52 -5.80
N ARG A 36 11.34 -2.63 -5.34
CA ARG A 36 11.76 -2.14 -4.01
C ARG A 36 11.46 -0.66 -3.83
N GLN A 37 11.70 0.14 -4.89
CA GLN A 37 11.42 1.57 -4.89
C GLN A 37 9.94 1.84 -4.63
N ARG A 38 9.05 1.02 -5.20
CA ARG A 38 7.60 1.16 -4.98
C ARG A 38 7.22 0.92 -3.52
N ILE A 39 7.74 -0.13 -2.90
CA ILE A 39 7.55 -0.41 -1.47
C ILE A 39 8.14 0.71 -0.61
N HIS A 40 9.30 1.23 -0.98
CA HIS A 40 9.93 2.34 -0.28
C HIS A 40 9.06 3.61 -0.29
N GLN A 41 8.48 3.97 -1.44
CA GLN A 41 7.57 5.11 -1.56
C GLN A 41 6.31 4.95 -0.70
N LEU A 42 5.79 3.72 -0.55
CA LEU A 42 4.68 3.43 0.36
C LEU A 42 5.10 3.61 1.82
N CYS A 43 6.25 3.08 2.22
CA CYS A 43 6.79 3.22 3.59
C CYS A 43 7.13 4.68 3.94
N LYS A 44 7.36 5.54 2.95
CA LYS A 44 7.64 6.98 3.14
C LYS A 44 6.41 7.87 2.97
N GLY A 45 5.25 7.31 2.60
CA GLY A 45 4.04 8.08 2.33
C GLY A 45 4.11 8.97 1.08
N HIS A 46 5.16 8.87 0.25
CA HIS A 46 5.31 9.70 -0.96
C HIS A 46 4.31 9.33 -2.08
N ALA A 47 3.92 8.05 -2.16
CA ALA A 47 2.97 7.58 -3.17
C ALA A 47 1.99 6.54 -2.58
N PRO A 48 1.09 6.96 -1.66
CA PRO A 48 0.27 6.06 -0.85
C PRO A 48 -0.84 5.34 -1.64
N ARG A 49 -1.17 5.84 -2.83
CA ARG A 49 -2.18 5.27 -3.74
C ARG A 49 -1.61 4.11 -4.50
N THR A 50 -2.32 2.98 -4.59
CA THR A 50 -1.92 1.81 -5.39
C THR A 50 -3.13 1.06 -5.95
N SER A 51 -2.90 0.11 -6.86
CA SER A 51 -3.96 -0.76 -7.36
C SER A 51 -4.41 -1.75 -6.29
N THR A 52 -5.70 -2.11 -6.30
CA THR A 52 -6.25 -3.13 -5.39
C THR A 52 -5.47 -4.44 -5.48
N ALA A 53 -5.09 -4.88 -6.68
CA ALA A 53 -4.31 -6.09 -6.88
C ALA A 53 -2.91 -6.02 -6.24
N LEU A 54 -2.24 -4.86 -6.25
CA LEU A 54 -0.94 -4.73 -5.57
C LEU A 54 -1.11 -4.72 -4.05
N ALA A 55 -2.13 -4.03 -3.54
CA ALA A 55 -2.44 -4.02 -2.11
C ALA A 55 -2.74 -5.43 -1.58
N ASP A 56 -3.59 -6.19 -2.27
CA ASP A 56 -3.92 -7.56 -1.90
C ASP A 56 -2.66 -8.45 -1.81
N ARG A 57 -1.72 -8.28 -2.75
CA ARG A 57 -0.44 -9.01 -2.74
C ARG A 57 0.46 -8.59 -1.58
N ILE A 58 0.52 -7.29 -1.25
CA ILE A 58 1.30 -6.77 -0.12
C ILE A 58 0.74 -7.32 1.20
N GLU A 59 -0.57 -7.22 1.42
CA GLU A 59 -1.21 -7.71 2.65
C GLU A 59 -1.05 -9.22 2.81
N LYS A 60 -1.23 -9.98 1.71
CA LYS A 60 -0.97 -11.43 1.69
C LYS A 60 0.48 -11.76 2.05
N ALA A 61 1.46 -11.04 1.50
CA ALA A 61 2.88 -11.26 1.79
C ALA A 61 3.24 -10.96 3.26
N LEU A 62 2.52 -10.03 3.88
CA LEU A 62 2.69 -9.65 5.30
C LEU A 62 1.83 -10.49 6.25
N GLY A 63 1.09 -11.49 5.74
CA GLY A 63 0.16 -12.28 6.56
C GLY A 63 -0.96 -11.46 7.18
N ARG A 64 -1.33 -10.33 6.57
CA ARG A 64 -2.39 -9.44 7.05
C ARG A 64 -3.71 -9.72 6.30
N PRO A 65 -4.86 -9.56 6.99
CA PRO A 65 -6.14 -9.70 6.33
C PRO A 65 -6.34 -8.60 5.28
N ARG A 66 -7.10 -8.93 4.23
CA ARG A 66 -7.41 -8.01 3.13
C ARG A 66 -8.10 -6.75 3.66
N GLY A 67 -7.63 -5.58 3.24
CA GLY A 67 -8.19 -4.27 3.63
C GLY A 67 -7.78 -3.77 5.01
N SER A 68 -6.76 -4.38 5.63
CA SER A 68 -6.26 -3.96 6.94
C SER A 68 -5.27 -2.80 6.85
N LEU A 69 -4.42 -2.79 5.82
CA LEU A 69 -3.43 -1.74 5.55
C LEU A 69 -3.92 -0.76 4.49
N PHE A 70 -4.66 -1.24 3.49
CA PHE A 70 -5.15 -0.43 2.38
C PHE A 70 -6.67 -0.28 2.43
N VAL A 71 -7.17 0.94 2.22
CA VAL A 71 -8.60 1.24 2.15
C VAL A 71 -8.99 1.70 0.76
N HIS A 72 -10.20 1.35 0.34
CA HIS A 72 -10.77 1.91 -0.88
C HIS A 72 -10.90 3.42 -0.74
N VAL A 73 -10.43 4.14 -1.75
CA VAL A 73 -10.74 5.56 -1.88
C VAL A 73 -12.22 5.61 -2.20
N GLN A 74 -13.05 6.05 -1.24
CA GLN A 74 -14.39 6.48 -1.58
C GLN A 74 -14.23 7.62 -2.59
N GLN A 75 -14.79 7.45 -3.78
CA GLN A 75 -14.85 8.51 -4.78
C GLN A 75 -15.69 9.65 -4.18
N GLY A 76 -15.02 10.55 -3.46
CA GLY A 76 -15.64 11.61 -2.66
C GLY A 76 -14.67 12.69 -2.17
N GLU A 77 -13.41 12.67 -2.59
CA GLU A 77 -12.48 13.79 -2.48
C GLU A 77 -11.93 14.13 -3.88
N GLU A 78 -12.84 14.39 -4.81
CA GLU A 78 -12.62 15.41 -5.83
C GLU A 78 -13.17 16.71 -5.24
N SER A 79 -12.28 17.65 -4.90
CA SER A 79 -12.49 19.07 -4.57
C SER A 79 -11.78 19.48 -3.28
N SER A 80 -10.55 19.93 -3.43
CA SER A 80 -10.20 21.22 -2.86
C SER A 80 -9.45 21.99 -3.92
N ASP A 81 -10.27 22.62 -4.76
CA ASP A 81 -9.96 23.87 -5.45
C ASP A 81 -9.33 24.83 -4.43
N VAL A 82 -8.02 25.08 -4.56
CA VAL A 82 -7.35 26.21 -3.91
C VAL A 82 -6.46 26.86 -4.96
N ARG A 83 -7.12 27.70 -5.76
CA ARG A 83 -6.67 28.95 -6.40
C ARG A 83 -5.19 29.13 -6.76
#